data_AF-A0A0C9YWF5-F1
#
_entry.id   AF-A0A0C9YWF5-F1
#
_cell.length_a   1.000
_cell.length_b   1.000
_cell.length_c   1.000
_cell.angle_alpha   90.00
_cell.angle_beta   90.00
_cell.angle_gamma   90.00
#
_symmetry.space_group_name_H-M   'P 1'
#
loop_
_entity.id
_entity.type
_entity.pdbx_description
1 polymer ?
#
loop_
_entity_poly.entity_id
_entity_poly.type
_entity_poly.pdbx_seq_one_letter_code
_entity_poly.pdbx_strand_id
1 'polypeptide(L)'
;IAALQDEVDKTHVLNNQPRPSCSPQLHLLDEWKMDHPHVFQCKLRVFPDVFSSIVDKIEAHPIFHNNSNNPQLPVPIQLAIFLNAAGHYGNAATSQDMAEWAGVSVGTVHNCYKQVMVAILHHHDEMIHFNPENPEDRREKEMAKRYVEERTCPQWRGGFLCVDGTPFNLFQKPGLHGEGFFDRKSNYSLSNQV
;
A
#
# COMPACT_ATOMS: atom_id res chain seq x y z
N ILE A 1 -10.68 -31.72 -33.87
CA ILE A 1 -9.26 -31.82 -33.47
C ILE A 1 -8.49 -30.58 -33.94
N ALA A 2 -8.60 -30.13 -35.19
CA ALA A 2 -7.97 -28.88 -35.65
C ALA A 2 -8.42 -27.59 -34.90
N ALA A 3 -9.71 -27.49 -34.54
CA ALA A 3 -10.23 -26.31 -33.82
C ALA A 3 -9.70 -26.18 -32.38
N LEU A 4 -9.39 -27.30 -31.72
CA LEU A 4 -8.80 -27.30 -30.37
C LEU A 4 -7.33 -26.89 -30.40
N GLN A 5 -6.62 -27.18 -31.49
CA GLN A 5 -5.21 -26.78 -31.66
C GLN A 5 -5.08 -25.25 -31.80
N ASP A 6 -5.97 -24.62 -32.57
CA ASP A 6 -5.97 -23.16 -32.81
C ASP A 6 -6.35 -22.37 -31.55
N GLU A 7 -7.21 -22.91 -30.69
CA GLU A 7 -7.57 -22.30 -29.41
C GLU A 7 -6.42 -22.40 -28.41
N VAL A 8 -5.72 -23.55 -28.38
CA VAL A 8 -4.52 -23.77 -27.56
C VAL A 8 -3.34 -22.89 -28.02
N ASP A 9 -3.18 -22.65 -29.33
CA ASP A 9 -2.13 -21.79 -29.87
C ASP A 9 -2.43 -20.28 -29.67
N LYS A 10 -3.72 -19.89 -29.62
CA LYS A 10 -4.16 -18.52 -29.29
C LYS A 10 -4.08 -18.22 -27.80
N THR A 11 -4.36 -19.21 -26.96
CA THR A 11 -4.08 -19.09 -25.54
C THR A 11 -2.57 -19.17 -25.37
N HIS A 12 -1.91 -18.06 -25.04
CA HIS A 12 -0.45 -17.97 -24.81
C HIS A 12 0.07 -18.83 -23.63
N VAL A 13 -0.60 -19.95 -23.31
CA VAL A 13 -0.39 -20.85 -22.18
C VAL A 13 0.80 -21.78 -22.42
N LEU A 14 1.15 -22.10 -23.68
CA LEU A 14 2.22 -23.05 -24.01
C LEU A 14 3.47 -22.42 -24.62
N ASN A 15 3.41 -21.16 -25.04
CA ASN A 15 4.57 -20.45 -25.54
C ASN A 15 5.26 -19.70 -24.39
N ASN A 16 6.25 -20.36 -23.76
CA ASN A 16 7.30 -19.69 -22.99
C ASN A 16 8.13 -18.82 -23.95
N GLN A 17 7.57 -17.69 -24.38
CA GLN A 17 8.40 -16.64 -24.95
C GLN A 17 9.33 -16.15 -23.83
N PRO A 18 10.63 -15.96 -24.10
CA PRO A 18 11.48 -15.24 -23.15
C PRO A 18 10.81 -13.90 -22.89
N ARG A 19 10.46 -13.64 -21.62
CA ARG A 19 9.92 -12.34 -21.24
C ARG A 19 10.91 -11.28 -21.74
N PRO A 20 10.44 -10.22 -22.40
CA PRO A 20 11.33 -9.13 -22.78
C PRO A 20 12.08 -8.70 -21.52
N SER A 21 13.42 -8.64 -21.57
CA SER A 21 14.22 -8.20 -20.44
C SER A 21 13.87 -6.73 -20.19
N CYS A 22 12.91 -6.48 -19.30
CA CYS A 22 12.72 -5.14 -18.79
C CYS A 22 13.94 -4.89 -17.90
N SER A 23 14.82 -3.99 -18.31
CA SER A 23 15.95 -3.60 -17.47
C SER A 23 15.42 -3.18 -16.11
N PRO A 24 16.02 -3.65 -15.00
CA PRO A 24 15.60 -3.25 -13.65
C PRO A 24 15.57 -1.74 -13.56
N GLN A 25 14.48 -1.14 -13.09
CA GLN A 25 14.32 0.32 -13.05
C GLN A 25 14.81 0.92 -11.73
N LEU A 26 15.23 0.08 -10.78
CA LEU A 26 15.65 0.51 -9.45
C LEU A 26 16.82 1.53 -9.48
N HIS A 27 17.71 1.42 -10.47
CA HIS A 27 18.83 2.36 -10.66
C HIS A 27 18.38 3.78 -11.03
N LEU A 28 17.14 3.95 -11.52
CA LEU A 28 16.58 5.24 -11.89
C LEU A 28 16.02 6.00 -10.69
N LEU A 29 15.99 5.41 -9.49
CA LEU A 29 15.42 6.06 -8.30
C LEU A 29 16.12 7.38 -7.97
N ASP A 30 17.44 7.44 -8.04
CA ASP A 30 18.20 8.66 -7.73
C ASP A 30 17.97 9.74 -8.79
N GLU A 31 17.94 9.36 -10.06
CA GLU A 31 17.59 10.26 -11.18
C GLU A 31 16.17 10.80 -11.01
N TRP A 32 15.19 9.94 -10.71
CA TRP A 32 13.81 10.39 -10.48
C TRP A 32 13.69 11.27 -9.24
N LYS A 33 14.49 11.01 -8.20
CA LYS A 33 14.49 11.83 -7.00
C LYS A 33 14.96 13.25 -7.29
N MET A 34 15.97 13.42 -8.13
CA MET A 34 16.61 14.72 -8.41
C MET A 34 15.98 15.46 -9.58
N ASP A 35 15.82 14.78 -10.71
CA ASP A 35 15.49 15.40 -12.00
C ASP A 35 14.00 15.26 -12.35
N HIS A 36 13.34 14.21 -11.84
CA HIS A 36 11.95 13.88 -12.20
C HIS A 36 11.06 13.51 -10.99
N PRO A 37 10.89 14.41 -9.99
CA PRO A 37 10.19 14.10 -8.74
C PRO A 37 8.73 13.67 -8.94
N HIS A 38 8.09 14.10 -10.03
CA HIS A 38 6.74 13.67 -10.41
C HIS A 38 6.70 12.17 -10.78
N VAL A 39 7.73 11.64 -11.46
CA VAL A 39 7.84 10.21 -11.79
C VAL A 39 8.07 9.42 -10.51
N PHE A 40 8.95 9.91 -9.64
CA PHE A 40 9.19 9.32 -8.33
C PHE A 40 7.88 9.19 -7.52
N GLN A 41 7.10 10.27 -7.46
CA GLN A 41 5.82 10.28 -6.75
C GLN A 41 4.79 9.35 -7.41
N CYS A 42 4.71 9.32 -8.74
CA CYS A 42 3.80 8.40 -9.43
C CYS A 42 4.12 6.93 -9.13
N LYS A 43 5.41 6.60 -9.00
CA LYS A 43 5.88 5.24 -8.71
C LYS A 43 5.74 4.86 -7.24
N LEU A 44 6.31 5.66 -6.34
CA LEU A 44 6.39 5.32 -4.91
C LEU A 44 5.27 5.92 -4.07
N ARG A 45 4.38 6.73 -4.67
CA ARG A 45 3.25 7.41 -4.01
C ARG A 45 3.64 8.36 -2.87
N VAL A 46 4.91 8.72 -2.77
CA VAL A 46 5.46 9.64 -1.77
C VAL A 46 6.38 10.68 -2.43
N PHE A 47 6.47 11.85 -1.81
CA PHE A 47 7.44 12.86 -2.23
C PHE A 47 8.87 12.45 -1.84
N PRO A 48 9.91 12.84 -2.61
CA PRO A 48 11.32 12.58 -2.29
C PRO A 48 11.75 12.92 -0.86
N ASP A 49 11.29 14.04 -0.32
CA ASP A 49 11.66 14.51 1.03
C ASP A 49 11.00 13.65 2.11
N VAL A 50 9.74 13.26 1.88
CA VAL A 50 9.00 12.35 2.76
C VAL A 50 9.65 10.97 2.74
N PHE A 51 10.02 10.48 1.56
CA PHE A 51 10.74 9.21 1.42
C PHE A 51 12.04 9.22 2.22
N SER A 52 12.84 10.27 2.09
CA SER A 52 14.11 10.42 2.83
C SER A 52 13.85 10.46 4.35
N SER A 53 12.82 11.19 4.78
CA SER A 53 12.43 11.26 6.19
C SER A 53 11.97 9.91 6.76
N ILE A 54 11.33 9.06 5.94
CA ILE A 54 10.94 7.71 6.34
C ILE A 54 12.19 6.85 6.48
N VAL A 55 13.11 6.89 5.51
CA VAL A 55 14.39 6.17 5.57
C VAL A 55 15.13 6.52 6.86
N ASP A 56 15.33 7.81 7.13
CA ASP A 56 16.08 8.28 8.31
C ASP A 56 15.48 7.75 9.63
N LYS A 57 14.15 7.61 9.68
CA LYS A 57 13.45 7.06 10.86
C LYS A 57 13.67 5.56 11.02
N ILE A 58 13.63 4.79 9.94
CA ILE A 58 13.66 3.33 10.00
C ILE A 58 15.06 2.73 9.86
N GLU A 59 16.05 3.50 9.36
CA GLU A 59 17.38 2.99 9.02
C GLU A 59 18.11 2.37 10.22
N ALA A 60 17.95 2.96 11.41
CA ALA A 60 18.56 2.44 12.65
C ALA A 60 17.93 1.12 13.15
N HIS A 61 16.84 0.65 12.54
CA HIS A 61 16.12 -0.52 13.06
C HIS A 61 16.97 -1.80 12.92
N PRO A 62 17.09 -2.63 13.97
CA PRO A 62 17.96 -3.83 13.97
C PRO A 62 17.64 -4.84 12.85
N ILE A 63 16.41 -4.86 12.34
CA ILE A 63 15.98 -5.78 11.28
C ILE A 63 16.74 -5.62 9.96
N PHE A 64 17.29 -4.43 9.70
CA PHE A 64 18.09 -4.12 8.52
C PHE A 64 19.57 -4.51 8.67
N HIS A 65 19.97 -4.93 9.86
CA HIS A 65 21.33 -5.32 10.17
C HIS A 65 21.38 -6.85 10.34
N ASN A 66 22.32 -7.51 9.65
CA ASN A 66 22.61 -8.93 9.87
C ASN A 66 24.07 -9.12 10.26
N ASN A 67 24.36 -10.21 10.98
CA ASN A 67 25.72 -10.61 11.33
C ASN A 67 26.31 -11.56 10.26
N SER A 68 25.97 -11.36 8.99
CA SER A 68 26.42 -12.23 7.91
C SER A 68 27.43 -11.51 7.01
N ASN A 69 28.24 -12.30 6.29
CA ASN A 69 29.18 -11.75 5.31
C ASN A 69 28.47 -11.23 4.03
N ASN A 70 27.16 -11.47 3.90
CA ASN A 70 26.36 -10.98 2.79
C ASN A 70 25.53 -9.79 3.29
N PRO A 71 25.89 -8.55 2.90
CA PRO A 71 25.14 -7.39 3.34
C PRO A 71 23.70 -7.47 2.84
N GLN A 72 22.76 -6.97 3.65
CA GLN A 72 21.39 -6.79 3.19
C GLN A 72 21.34 -5.69 2.12
N LEU A 73 20.24 -5.64 1.37
CA LEU A 73 19.98 -4.49 0.51
C LEU A 73 19.89 -3.20 1.34
N PRO A 74 20.37 -2.07 0.83
CA PRO A 74 20.20 -0.77 1.47
C PRO A 74 18.73 -0.48 1.83
N VAL A 75 18.50 0.14 3.00
CA VAL A 75 17.16 0.49 3.50
C VAL A 75 16.33 1.29 2.49
N PRO A 76 16.89 2.31 1.78
CA PRO A 76 16.14 3.02 0.74
C PRO A 76 15.62 2.10 -0.35
N ILE A 77 16.41 1.11 -0.77
CA ILE A 77 16.00 0.15 -1.81
C ILE A 77 14.88 -0.76 -1.31
N GLN A 78 15.02 -1.28 -0.09
CA GLN A 78 13.97 -2.12 0.51
C GLN A 78 12.65 -1.35 0.63
N LEU A 79 12.72 -0.09 1.09
CA LEU A 79 11.56 0.79 1.20
C LEU A 79 10.94 1.10 -0.17
N ALA A 80 11.74 1.38 -1.19
CA ALA A 80 11.25 1.65 -2.55
C ALA A 80 10.51 0.43 -3.14
N ILE A 81 11.04 -0.79 -2.95
CA ILE A 81 10.37 -2.03 -3.37
C ILE A 81 9.02 -2.16 -2.66
N PHE A 82 8.99 -1.93 -1.35
CA PHE A 82 7.74 -2.00 -0.57
C PHE A 82 6.71 -0.95 -1.03
N LEU A 83 7.12 0.31 -1.19
CA LEU A 83 6.22 1.40 -1.57
C LEU A 83 5.70 1.28 -3.01
N ASN A 84 6.55 0.86 -3.95
CA ASN A 84 6.12 0.59 -5.32
C ASN A 84 5.03 -0.49 -5.32
N ALA A 85 5.25 -1.59 -4.58
CA ALA A 85 4.26 -2.66 -4.44
C ALA A 85 2.95 -2.19 -3.77
N ALA A 86 3.05 -1.45 -2.66
CA ALA A 86 1.89 -0.93 -1.94
C ALA A 86 1.09 0.10 -2.76
N GLY A 87 1.76 0.80 -3.69
CA GLY A 87 1.14 1.79 -4.59
C GLY A 87 0.35 1.19 -5.76
N HIS A 88 0.43 -0.13 -5.97
CA HIS A 88 -0.31 -0.85 -7.00
C HIS A 88 -1.61 -1.44 -6.42
N TYR A 89 -2.75 -1.14 -7.06
CA TYR A 89 -4.06 -1.63 -6.64
C TYR A 89 -4.39 -2.98 -7.29
N GLY A 90 -4.96 -3.91 -6.51
CA GLY A 90 -5.48 -5.19 -6.99
C GLY A 90 -4.40 -6.25 -7.30
N ASN A 91 -4.74 -7.24 -8.12
CA ASN A 91 -3.84 -8.35 -8.50
C ASN A 91 -2.69 -7.94 -9.45
N ALA A 92 -2.47 -6.63 -9.65
CA ALA A 92 -1.58 -6.08 -10.67
C ALA A 92 -0.11 -5.95 -10.23
N ALA A 93 0.21 -6.22 -8.96
CA ALA A 93 1.60 -6.26 -8.47
C ALA A 93 1.88 -7.60 -7.80
N THR A 94 2.23 -8.60 -8.62
CA THR A 94 2.75 -9.85 -8.08
C THR A 94 4.16 -9.63 -7.53
N SER A 95 4.60 -10.47 -6.59
CA SER A 95 6.00 -10.46 -6.14
C SER A 95 6.99 -10.68 -7.29
N GLN A 96 6.55 -11.36 -8.36
CA GLN A 96 7.31 -11.56 -9.58
C GLN A 96 7.51 -10.25 -10.35
N ASP A 97 6.46 -9.44 -10.50
CA ASP A 97 6.57 -8.14 -11.18
C ASP A 97 7.51 -7.19 -10.43
N MET A 98 7.47 -7.22 -9.09
CA MET A 98 8.38 -6.43 -8.26
C MET A 98 9.81 -6.94 -8.33
N ALA A 99 10.01 -8.25 -8.40
CA ALA A 99 11.31 -8.88 -8.59
C ALA A 99 11.93 -8.47 -9.93
N GLU A 100 11.14 -8.48 -11.00
CA GLU A 100 11.55 -8.02 -12.34
C GLU A 100 11.85 -6.52 -12.36
N TRP A 101 10.98 -5.69 -11.76
CA TRP A 101 11.18 -4.25 -11.66
C TRP A 101 12.46 -3.88 -10.89
N ALA A 102 12.71 -4.56 -9.77
CA ALA A 102 13.87 -4.29 -8.91
C ALA A 102 15.15 -5.02 -9.35
N GLY A 103 15.05 -6.02 -10.23
CA GLY A 103 16.18 -6.86 -10.64
C GLY A 103 16.68 -7.79 -9.53
N VAL A 104 15.78 -8.28 -8.67
CA VAL A 104 16.11 -9.14 -7.52
C VAL A 104 15.31 -10.44 -7.56
N SER A 105 15.61 -11.39 -6.66
CA SER A 105 14.80 -12.60 -6.53
C SER A 105 13.45 -12.32 -5.85
N VAL A 106 12.44 -13.14 -6.12
CA VAL A 106 11.14 -13.07 -5.42
C VAL A 106 11.28 -13.22 -3.91
N GLY A 107 12.20 -14.09 -3.46
CA GLY A 107 12.51 -14.24 -2.03
C GLY A 107 13.06 -12.95 -1.41
N THR A 108 13.87 -12.20 -2.17
CA THR A 108 14.37 -10.88 -1.75
C THR A 108 13.24 -9.88 -1.59
N VAL A 109 12.27 -9.84 -2.52
CA VAL A 109 11.08 -8.96 -2.41
C VAL A 109 10.31 -9.25 -1.13
N HIS A 110 10.06 -10.52 -0.82
CA HIS A 110 9.36 -10.92 0.40
C HIS A 110 10.13 -10.52 1.67
N ASN A 111 11.45 -10.62 1.67
CA ASN A 111 12.28 -10.15 2.77
C ASN A 111 12.15 -8.63 2.93
N CYS A 112 12.29 -7.85 1.86
CA CYS A 112 12.09 -6.40 1.89
C CYS A 112 10.73 -6.02 2.50
N TYR A 113 9.65 -6.69 2.09
CA TYR A 113 8.32 -6.42 2.66
C TYR A 113 8.28 -6.68 4.15
N LYS A 114 8.75 -7.85 4.59
CA LYS A 114 8.75 -8.21 6.00
C LYS A 114 9.56 -7.21 6.82
N GLN A 115 10.74 -6.84 6.35
CA GLN A 115 11.66 -5.95 7.07
C GLN A 115 11.09 -4.54 7.18
N VAL A 116 10.59 -3.98 6.07
CA VAL A 116 9.97 -2.65 6.03
C VAL A 116 8.70 -2.63 6.87
N MET A 117 7.83 -3.63 6.76
CA MET A 117 6.60 -3.71 7.58
C MET A 117 6.92 -3.75 9.07
N VAL A 118 7.88 -4.57 9.50
CA VAL A 118 8.29 -4.65 10.91
C VAL A 118 8.81 -3.30 11.40
N ALA A 119 9.68 -2.64 10.62
CA ALA A 119 10.25 -1.36 11.01
C ALA A 119 9.19 -0.24 11.05
N ILE A 120 8.27 -0.19 10.08
CA ILE A 120 7.16 0.79 10.08
C ILE A 120 6.22 0.55 11.26
N LEU A 121 5.83 -0.71 11.52
CA LEU A 121 4.93 -1.05 12.61
C LEU A 121 5.55 -0.79 13.98
N HIS A 122 6.88 -0.80 14.10
CA HIS A 122 7.57 -0.44 15.35
C HIS A 122 7.27 1.00 15.78
N HIS A 123 7.05 1.92 14.83
CA HIS A 123 6.70 3.32 15.10
C HIS A 123 5.19 3.57 15.18
N HIS A 124 4.34 2.53 15.04
CA HIS A 124 2.89 2.71 14.95
C HIS A 124 2.32 3.48 16.15
N ASP A 125 2.65 3.07 17.36
CA ASP A 125 2.08 3.64 18.58
C ASP A 125 2.63 5.05 18.88
N GLU A 126 3.84 5.37 18.39
CA GLU A 126 4.44 6.70 18.50
C GLU A 126 3.83 7.70 17.51
N MET A 127 3.40 7.23 16.34
CA MET A 127 3.00 8.10 15.23
C MET A 127 1.48 8.16 15.02
N ILE A 128 0.76 7.07 15.33
CA ILE A 128 -0.68 6.93 15.11
C ILE A 128 -1.35 6.76 16.48
N HIS A 129 -1.37 7.84 17.25
CA HIS A 129 -2.10 7.88 18.51
C HIS A 129 -2.95 9.14 18.65
N PHE A 130 -4.09 9.00 19.32
CA PHE A 130 -4.86 10.13 19.85
C PHE A 130 -4.68 10.11 21.36
N ASN A 131 -3.87 10.99 21.92
CA ASN A 131 -3.72 11.11 23.35
C ASN A 131 -4.91 11.93 23.90
N PRO A 132 -5.88 11.31 24.61
CA PRO A 132 -7.03 12.03 25.14
C PRO A 132 -6.63 13.06 26.22
N GLU A 133 -5.45 12.92 26.82
CA GLU A 133 -4.91 13.85 27.81
C GLU A 133 -4.27 15.08 27.16
N ASN A 134 -3.82 14.99 25.89
CA ASN A 134 -3.29 16.12 25.14
C ASN A 134 -4.42 17.10 24.77
N PRO A 135 -4.36 18.38 25.21
CA PRO A 135 -5.34 19.39 24.82
C PRO A 135 -5.43 19.64 23.30
N GLU A 136 -4.31 19.48 22.57
CA GLU A 136 -4.27 19.67 21.13
C GLU A 136 -5.05 18.57 20.39
N ASP A 137 -4.76 17.30 20.67
CA ASP A 137 -5.48 16.15 20.11
C ASP A 137 -6.99 16.23 20.38
N ARG A 138 -7.38 16.65 21.60
CA ARG A 138 -8.79 16.87 21.93
C ARG A 138 -9.42 17.95 21.05
N ARG A 139 -8.71 19.06 20.83
CA ARG A 139 -9.17 20.18 19.99
C ARG A 139 -9.32 19.75 18.54
N GLU A 140 -8.36 19.02 17.99
CA GLU A 140 -8.40 18.53 16.60
C GLU A 140 -9.53 17.52 16.39
N LYS A 141 -9.66 16.55 17.30
CA LYS A 141 -10.79 15.60 17.31
C LYS A 141 -12.13 16.32 17.33
N GLU A 142 -12.27 17.31 18.19
CA GLU A 142 -13.49 18.11 18.32
C GLU A 142 -13.77 18.94 17.05
N MET A 143 -12.73 19.48 16.41
CA MET A 143 -12.85 20.18 15.13
C MET A 143 -13.31 19.25 14.01
N ALA A 144 -12.70 18.06 13.88
CA ALA A 144 -13.11 17.05 12.91
C ALA A 144 -14.57 16.61 13.11
N LYS A 145 -14.98 16.41 14.37
CA LYS A 145 -16.37 16.10 14.73
C LYS A 145 -17.35 17.20 14.30
N ARG A 146 -17.02 18.46 14.56
CA ARG A 146 -17.85 19.60 14.12
C ARG A 146 -17.93 19.67 12.60
N TYR A 147 -16.80 19.50 11.91
CA TYR A 147 -16.76 19.48 10.46
C TYR A 147 -17.71 18.41 9.88
N VAL A 148 -17.71 17.19 10.43
CA VAL A 148 -18.64 16.14 9.99
C VAL A 148 -20.09 16.53 10.26
N GLU A 149 -20.40 17.03 11.46
CA GLU A 149 -21.76 17.47 11.80
C GLU A 149 -22.27 18.58 10.88
N GLU A 150 -21.43 19.57 10.56
CA GLU A 150 -21.75 20.67 9.64
C GLU A 150 -21.98 20.20 8.20
N ARG A 151 -21.26 19.16 7.76
CA ARG A 151 -21.36 18.61 6.39
C ARG A 151 -22.43 17.53 6.24
N THR A 152 -22.87 16.92 7.34
CA THR A 152 -23.80 15.80 7.35
C THR A 152 -24.98 16.07 8.29
N CYS A 153 -24.98 15.51 9.51
CA CYS A 153 -25.93 15.83 10.57
C CYS A 153 -25.37 15.46 11.96
N PRO A 154 -26.00 15.92 13.06
CA PRO A 154 -25.48 15.72 14.43
C PRO A 154 -25.26 14.25 14.82
N GLN A 155 -26.10 13.34 14.31
CA GLN A 155 -25.99 11.91 14.58
C GLN A 155 -24.70 11.29 14.00
N TRP A 156 -24.13 11.92 12.96
CA TRP A 156 -22.94 11.44 12.26
C TRP A 156 -21.65 12.04 12.79
N ARG A 157 -21.72 12.93 13.79
CA ARG A 157 -20.57 13.52 14.49
C ARG A 157 -19.53 12.47 14.93
N GLY A 158 -19.98 11.27 15.30
CA GLY A 158 -19.10 10.15 15.68
C GLY A 158 -18.25 9.59 14.53
N GLY A 159 -18.64 9.82 13.28
CA GLY A 159 -17.97 9.37 12.07
C GLY A 159 -16.79 10.23 11.61
N PHE A 160 -16.20 11.04 12.50
CA PHE A 160 -15.08 11.95 12.17
C PHE A 160 -13.80 11.26 11.67
N LEU A 161 -13.72 9.93 11.79
CA LEU A 161 -12.62 9.10 11.25
C LEU A 161 -13.01 8.33 9.99
N CYS A 162 -14.23 8.52 9.48
CA CYS A 162 -14.69 7.85 8.28
C CYS A 162 -14.04 8.49 7.05
N VAL A 163 -13.19 7.73 6.37
CA VAL A 163 -12.57 8.08 5.08
C VAL A 163 -13.32 7.40 3.93
N ASP A 164 -12.95 7.72 2.69
CA ASP A 164 -13.47 7.03 1.50
C ASP A 164 -13.31 5.51 1.61
N GLY A 165 -14.34 4.77 1.21
CA GLY A 165 -14.40 3.32 1.33
C GLY A 165 -14.67 2.78 2.74
N THR A 166 -14.91 3.64 3.75
CA THR A 166 -15.30 3.17 5.09
C THR A 166 -16.67 2.48 5.03
N PRO A 167 -16.79 1.20 5.42
CA PRO A 167 -18.07 0.50 5.41
C PRO A 167 -18.91 0.89 6.63
N PHE A 168 -20.15 1.32 6.41
CA PHE A 168 -21.16 1.53 7.43
C PHE A 168 -21.99 0.27 7.59
N ASN A 169 -21.82 -0.41 8.72
CA ASN A 169 -22.56 -1.64 9.01
C ASN A 169 -24.07 -1.36 9.13
N LEU A 170 -24.85 -2.12 8.39
CA LEU A 170 -26.29 -2.16 8.47
C LEU A 170 -26.70 -3.18 9.54
N PHE A 171 -27.74 -2.83 10.30
CA PHE A 171 -28.28 -3.71 11.34
C PHE A 171 -28.84 -5.03 10.77
N GLN A 172 -29.41 -4.97 9.56
CA GLN A 172 -30.02 -6.11 8.89
C GLN A 172 -29.83 -6.06 7.39
N LYS A 173 -30.00 -7.21 6.73
CA LYS A 173 -30.02 -7.34 5.27
C LYS A 173 -31.06 -6.38 4.67
N PRO A 174 -30.67 -5.52 3.71
CA PRO A 174 -31.63 -4.74 2.95
C PRO A 174 -32.63 -5.62 2.20
N GLY A 175 -33.91 -5.25 2.26
CA GLY A 175 -34.95 -6.02 1.57
C GLY A 175 -34.81 -6.00 0.04
N LEU A 176 -34.28 -4.91 -0.51
CA LEU A 176 -33.98 -4.75 -1.93
C LEU A 176 -32.49 -4.93 -2.17
N HIS A 177 -32.12 -5.81 -3.09
CA HIS A 177 -30.72 -6.12 -3.45
C HIS A 177 -29.81 -6.45 -2.26
N GLY A 178 -30.33 -7.08 -1.20
CA GLY A 178 -29.58 -7.35 0.04
C GLY A 178 -28.22 -8.03 -0.16
N GLU A 179 -28.08 -8.91 -1.15
CA GLU A 179 -26.79 -9.55 -1.48
C GLU A 179 -25.72 -8.55 -1.93
N GLY A 180 -26.11 -7.45 -2.58
CA GLY A 180 -25.18 -6.41 -3.03
C GLY A 180 -24.55 -5.61 -1.89
N PHE A 181 -25.12 -5.70 -0.69
CA PHE A 181 -24.59 -5.06 0.52
C PHE A 181 -23.76 -6.02 1.36
N PHE A 182 -23.65 -7.30 0.98
CA PHE A 182 -22.88 -8.27 1.74
C PHE A 182 -21.40 -8.14 1.41
N ASP A 183 -20.61 -7.70 2.39
CA ASP A 183 -19.20 -7.43 2.21
C ASP A 183 -18.30 -8.66 2.45
N ARG A 184 -17.02 -8.51 2.11
CA ARG A 184 -15.99 -9.54 2.33
C ARG A 184 -15.82 -9.93 3.82
N LYS A 185 -16.24 -9.07 4.74
CA LYS A 185 -16.20 -9.32 6.19
C LYS A 185 -17.47 -10.02 6.69
N SER A 186 -18.32 -10.48 5.78
CA SER A 186 -19.58 -11.15 6.09
C SER A 186 -20.57 -10.27 6.86
N ASN A 187 -20.52 -8.96 6.63
CA ASN A 187 -21.51 -8.00 7.15
C ASN A 187 -22.33 -7.41 6.01
N TYR A 188 -23.51 -6.89 6.34
CA TYR A 188 -24.21 -5.99 5.44
C TYR A 188 -23.68 -4.58 5.68
N SER A 189 -23.12 -3.92 4.67
CA SER A 189 -22.57 -2.58 4.82
C SER A 189 -22.76 -1.68 3.60
N LEU A 190 -22.75 -0.37 3.83
CA LEU A 190 -22.73 0.67 2.80
C LEU A 190 -21.34 1.30 2.77
N SER A 191 -20.71 1.36 1.60
CA SER A 191 -19.47 2.11 1.46
C SER A 191 -19.74 3.61 1.50
N ASN A 192 -19.01 4.35 2.32
CA ASN A 192 -18.85 5.78 2.15
C ASN A 192 -18.11 6.05 0.83
N GLN A 193 -18.84 6.36 -0.25
CA GLN A 193 -18.25 6.82 -1.51
C GLN A 193 -18.60 8.29 -1.65
N VAL A 194 -17.57 9.14 -1.76
CA VAL A 194 -17.70 10.58 -2.04
C VAL A 194 -17.53 10.81 -3.54
#